data_AF-A0A348ZGC1-F1
#
_entry.id   AF-A0A348ZGC1-F1
#
_cell.length_a   1.000
_cell.length_b   1.000
_cell.length_c   1.000
_cell.angle_alpha   90.00
_cell.angle_beta   90.00
_cell.angle_gamma   90.00
#
_symmetry.space_group_name_H-M   'P 1'
#
loop_
_entity.id
_entity.type
_entity.pdbx_description
1 polymer ?
#
loop_
_entity_poly.entity_id
_entity_poly.type
_entity_poly.pdbx_seq_one_letter_code
_entity_poly.pdbx_strand_id
1 'polypeptide(L)' 'MELINNIATEHSGLSVFAGVGERTREGNDFYHEMQESGVIDLEGESKVSMVYGQMNEPPG' A
#
# COMPACT_ATOMS: atom_id res chain seq x y z
N MET A 1 7.46 -2.09 6.96
CA MET A 1 6.14 -2.78 6.96
C MET A 1 5.49 -2.86 8.32
N GLU A 2 6.28 -2.91 9.40
CA GLU A 2 5.79 -2.89 10.78
C GLU A 2 4.85 -1.71 11.10
N LEU A 3 5.15 -0.49 10.62
CA LEU A 3 4.33 0.70 10.93
C LEU A 3 2.92 0.66 10.32
N ILE A 4 2.76 0.21 9.06
CA ILE A 4 1.45 0.16 8.39
C ILE A 4 0.64 -1.02 8.93
N ASN A 5 1.29 -2.15 9.18
CA ASN A 5 0.62 -3.29 9.81
C ASN A 5 0.13 -2.93 11.22
N ASN A 6 0.97 -2.24 12.01
CA ASN A 6 0.58 -1.79 13.35
C ASN A 6 -0.54 -0.74 13.27
N ILE A 7 -0.47 0.26 12.38
CA ILE A 7 -1.53 1.26 12.25
C ILE A 7 -2.84 0.64 11.74
N ALA A 8 -2.81 -0.29 10.78
CA ALA A 8 -4.02 -0.93 10.25
C ALA A 8 -4.64 -1.98 11.20
N THR A 9 -3.81 -2.57 12.08
CA THR A 9 -4.25 -3.57 13.06
C THR A 9 -4.70 -2.93 14.37
N GLU A 10 -3.97 -1.91 14.84
CA GLU A 10 -4.12 -1.29 16.16
C GLU A 10 -5.06 -0.08 16.15
N HIS A 11 -5.11 0.67 15.04
CA HIS A 11 -6.14 1.66 14.81
C HIS A 11 -7.18 1.11 13.83
N SER A 12 -8.45 1.01 14.25
CA SER A 12 -9.59 0.58 13.43
C SER A 12 -9.96 1.59 12.31
N GLY A 13 -8.98 2.33 11.79
CA GLY A 13 -9.15 3.35 10.76
C GLY A 13 -8.70 2.84 9.40
N LEU A 14 -9.29 3.40 8.35
CA LEU A 14 -8.79 3.24 6.98
C LEU A 14 -7.49 4.02 6.82
N SER A 15 -6.50 3.44 6.14
CA SER A 15 -5.24 4.11 5.85
C SER A 15 -5.05 4.32 4.36
N VAL A 16 -4.26 5.34 3.99
CA VAL A 16 -3.89 5.61 2.60
C VAL A 16 -2.37 5.66 2.50
N PHE A 17 -1.81 4.86 1.59
CA PHE A 17 -0.43 4.92 1.18
C PHE A 17 -0.32 5.73 -0.12
N ALA A 18 0.62 6.67 -0.19
CA ALA A 18 0.90 7.44 -1.39
C ALA A 18 2.39 7.35 -1.73
N GLY A 19 2.74 6.58 -2.76
CA GLY A 19 4.08 6.54 -3.33
C GLY A 19 4.19 7.55 -4.46
N VAL A 20 5.16 8.47 -4.41
CA VAL A 20 5.35 9.53 -5.41
C VAL A 20 6.75 9.44 -6.00
N GLY A 21 6.83 9.22 -7.31
CA GLY A 21 8.09 8.93 -7.99
C GLY A 21 8.72 7.62 -7.52
N GLU A 22 7.91 6.62 -7.15
CA GLU A 22 8.41 5.32 -6.73
C GLU A 22 8.89 4.50 -7.93
N ARG A 23 9.80 3.55 -7.69
CA ARG A 23 10.13 2.55 -8.72
C ARG A 23 8.98 1.54 -8.82
N THR A 24 8.59 1.19 -10.04
CA THR A 24 7.49 0.22 -10.27
C THR A 24 7.75 -1.13 -9.62
N ARG A 25 9.01 -1.56 -9.60
CA ARG A 25 9.41 -2.78 -8.89
C ARG A 25 9.13 -2.66 -7.38
N GLU A 26 9.52 -1.55 -6.77
CA GLU A 26 9.36 -1.34 -5.32
C GLU A 26 7.88 -1.25 -4.95
N GLY A 27 7.05 -0.60 -5.77
CA GLY A 27 5.59 -0.60 -5.58
C GLY A 27 4.95 -1.97 -5.74
N ASN A 28 5.42 -2.79 -6.68
CA ASN A 28 4.92 -4.15 -6.87
C ASN A 28 5.29 -5.07 -5.69
N ASP A 29 6.55 -5.04 -5.26
CA ASP A 29 7.04 -5.81 -4.12
C ASP A 29 6.25 -5.44 -2.85
N PHE A 30 6.02 -4.15 -2.64
CA PHE A 30 5.28 -3.62 -1.50
C PHE A 30 3.79 -4.01 -1.51
N TYR A 31 3.15 -4.00 -2.68
CA TYR A 31 1.76 -4.45 -2.82
C TYR A 31 1.59 -5.92 -2.42
N HIS A 32 2.47 -6.81 -2.89
CA HIS A 32 2.41 -8.22 -2.53
C HIS A 32 2.66 -8.46 -1.03
N GLU A 33 3.59 -7.72 -0.41
CA GLU A 33 3.79 -7.83 1.04
C GLU A 33 2.55 -7.35 1.84
N MET A 34 1.82 -6.35 1.34
CA MET A 34 0.54 -5.95 1.94
C MET A 34 -0.56 -7.02 1.80
N GLN A 35 -0.53 -7.81 0.72
CA GLN A 35 -1.43 -8.95 0.55
C GLN A 35 -1.05 -10.09 1.50
N GLU A 36 0.22 -10.46 1.57
CA GLU A 36 0.72 -11.53 2.44
C GLU A 36 0.51 -11.22 3.93
N SER A 37 0.60 -9.94 4.32
CA SER A 37 0.32 -9.48 5.69
C SER A 37 -1.17 -9.37 6.03
N GLY A 38 -2.07 -9.59 5.06
CA GLY A 38 -3.52 -9.50 5.26
C GLY A 38 -4.04 -8.07 5.44
N VAL A 39 -3.21 -7.07 5.15
CA VAL A 39 -3.60 -5.65 5.17
C VAL A 39 -4.47 -5.31 3.96
N ILE A 40 -4.16 -5.94 2.82
CA ILE A 40 -4.96 -5.92 1.59
C ILE A 40 -5.57 -7.29 1.38
N ASP A 41 -6.89 -7.33 1.28
CA ASP A 41 -7.67 -8.50 0.92
C ASP A 41 -8.39 -8.21 -0.41
N LEU A 42 -8.19 -9.10 -1.40
CA LEU A 42 -8.81 -8.99 -2.72
C LEU A 42 -10.26 -9.48 -2.76
N GLU A 43 -10.63 -10.37 -1.84
CA GLU A 43 -11.95 -11.00 -1.79
C GLU A 43 -12.78 -10.53 -0.59
N GLY A 44 -12.12 -9.96 0.42
CA GLY A 44 -12.70 -9.41 1.64
C GLY A 44 -12.55 -7.89 1.77
N GLU A 45 -12.50 -7.42 3.02
CA GLU A 45 -12.41 -5.99 3.33
C GLU A 45 -10.95 -5.54 3.48
N SER A 46 -10.44 -4.82 2.48
CA SER A 46 -9.15 -4.13 2.56
C SER A 46 -9.24 -2.89 3.46
N LYS A 47 -8.22 -2.69 4.32
CA LYS A 47 -8.15 -1.52 5.23
C LYS A 47 -7.28 -0.38 4.70
N VAL A 48 -6.60 -0.60 3.58
CA VAL A 48 -5.62 0.34 3.02
C VAL A 48 -5.90 0.59 1.55
N SER A 49 -5.87 1.86 1.15
CA SER A 49 -5.79 2.27 -0.26
C SER A 49 -4.34 2.61 -0.60
N MET A 50 -3.85 2.16 -1.76
CA MET A 50 -2.50 2.47 -2.23
C MET A 50 -2.59 3.29 -3.52
N VAL A 51 -1.96 4.46 -3.51
CA VAL A 51 -1.83 5.36 -4.65
C VAL A 51 -0.37 5.39 -5.05
N TYR A 52 -0.09 5.16 -6.32
CA TYR A 52 1.26 5.20 -6.86
C TYR A 52 1.35 6.19 -8.01
N GLY A 53 2.21 7.18 -7.86
CA GLY A 53 2.80 7.93 -8.96
C GLY A 53 4.19 7.35 -9.23
N GLN A 54 4.37 6.70 -10.38
CA GLN A 54 5.60 5.97 -10.68
C GLN A 54 6.63 6.87 -11.35
N MET A 55 7.93 6.54 -11.24
CA MET A 55 9.01 7.31 -11.89
C MET A 55 8.86 7.43 -13.42
N ASN A 56 8.14 6.50 -14.05
CA ASN A 56 7.90 6.48 -15.49
C ASN A 56 6.66 7.28 -15.92
N GLU A 57 5.89 7.83 -14.97
CA GLU A 57 4.75 8.67 -15.28
C GLU A 57 5.21 10.11 -15.60
N PRO A 58 4.53 10.81 -16.54
CA PRO A 58 4.86 12.18 -16.85
C PRO A 58 4.62 13.08 -15.63
N PRO A 59 5.45 14.12 -15.40
CA PRO A 59 5.09 15.16 -14.44
C PRO A 59 3.81 15.84 -14.93
N GLY A 60 2.81 15.92 -14.04
CA GLY A 60 1.47 16.41 -14.33
C GLY A 60 1.39 17.84 -14.84
#